data_AF-F1SZX4-F1
#
_entry.id   AF-F1SZX4-F1
#
_cell.length_a   1.000
_cell.length_b   1.000
_cell.length_c   1.000
_cell.angle_alpha   90.00
_cell.angle_beta   90.00
_cell.angle_gamma   90.00
#
_symmetry.space_group_name_H-M   'P 1'
#
loop_
_entity.id
_entity.type
_entity.pdbx_description
1 polymer ?
#
loop_
_entity_poly.entity_id
_entity_poly.type
_entity_poly.pdbx_seq_one_letter_code
_entity_poly.pdbx_strand_id
1 'polypeptide(L)'
;GGKIGLFGGAGVGKTVLIIELINNIAKAHGGVSVFGGVGERTREGNDLYIEIKQSRVIVEDDTSRSKVALVYGQINEPPGARMRVGLTALTIAEYFRDYNKQDVLLFIDNIFRFVQAGSEVSALLGRMPSAVGYQPTLATEIGSFQERITSTRDGSITSIQAVYVPADDLTDPAPATTFAHLDATTVLSRNLASKGIYPAVDPLDSTSTMLQPWIVGEKHYECAQRVKQTLQRYKELQDI
;
A
#
# COMPACT_ATOMS: atom_id res chain seq x y z
N GLY A 1 -1.81 13.57 -0.66
CA GLY A 1 -1.57 12.45 -1.57
C GLY A 1 -0.12 12.02 -1.64
N GLY A 2 0.40 11.45 -0.54
CA GLY A 2 1.68 10.74 -0.54
C GLY A 2 1.51 9.25 -0.81
N LYS A 3 2.62 8.55 -1.06
CA LYS A 3 2.68 7.11 -1.32
C LYS A 3 3.28 6.38 -0.12
N ILE A 4 2.52 5.46 0.46
CA ILE A 4 2.90 4.76 1.68
C ILE A 4 3.07 3.27 1.34
N GLY A 5 4.24 2.71 1.63
CA GLY A 5 4.47 1.27 1.56
C GLY A 5 4.14 0.60 2.87
N LEU A 6 3.26 -0.39 2.85
CA LEU A 6 2.94 -1.25 3.99
C LEU A 6 3.69 -2.59 3.84
N PHE A 7 4.66 -2.81 4.72
CA PHE A 7 5.48 -4.02 4.76
C PHE A 7 4.97 -4.93 5.87
N GLY A 8 4.90 -6.23 5.62
CA GLY A 8 4.52 -7.17 6.65
C GLY A 8 4.25 -8.56 6.11
N GLY A 9 4.59 -9.57 6.91
CA GLY A 9 4.26 -10.97 6.61
C GLY A 9 2.78 -11.28 6.77
N ALA A 10 2.39 -12.54 6.54
CA ALA A 10 1.04 -13.00 6.90
C ALA A 10 0.81 -12.93 8.42
N GLY A 11 -0.41 -12.60 8.85
CA GLY A 11 -0.83 -12.64 10.25
C GLY A 11 -0.44 -11.44 11.13
N VAL A 12 0.20 -10.41 10.58
CA VAL A 12 0.62 -9.20 11.34
C VAL A 12 -0.46 -8.10 11.41
N GLY A 13 -1.67 -8.36 10.88
CA GLY A 13 -2.79 -7.42 10.94
C GLY A 13 -2.91 -6.43 9.78
N LYS A 14 -2.31 -6.70 8.61
CA LYS A 14 -2.39 -5.83 7.41
C LYS A 14 -3.83 -5.47 7.01
N THR A 15 -4.69 -6.47 6.88
CA THR A 15 -6.10 -6.29 6.46
C THR A 15 -6.87 -5.42 7.46
N VAL A 16 -6.70 -5.68 8.76
CA VAL A 16 -7.34 -4.90 9.83
C VAL A 16 -6.90 -3.44 9.79
N LEU A 17 -5.60 -3.19 9.58
CA LEU A 17 -5.07 -1.84 9.43
C LEU A 17 -5.68 -1.13 8.21
N ILE A 18 -5.78 -1.83 7.07
CA ILE A 18 -6.38 -1.29 5.84
C ILE A 18 -7.83 -0.88 6.07
N ILE A 19 -8.65 -1.75 6.67
CA ILE A 19 -10.06 -1.48 6.96
C ILE A 19 -10.20 -0.29 7.91
N GLU A 20 -9.38 -0.23 8.96
CA GLU A 20 -9.43 0.85 9.92
C GLU A 20 -9.03 2.19 9.29
N LEU A 21 -8.07 2.19 8.35
CA LEU A 21 -7.70 3.38 7.58
C LEU A 21 -8.84 3.82 6.64
N ILE A 22 -9.52 2.89 5.97
CA ILE A 22 -10.73 3.19 5.17
C ILE A 22 -11.80 3.83 6.05
N ASN A 23 -12.08 3.23 7.21
CA ASN A 23 -13.12 3.65 8.14
C ASN A 23 -12.85 5.06 8.70
N ASN A 24 -11.62 5.32 9.15
CA ASN A 24 -11.25 6.61 9.73
C ASN A 24 -11.29 7.74 8.71
N ILE A 25 -10.87 7.49 7.48
CA ILE A 25 -10.89 8.52 6.42
C ILE A 25 -12.31 8.76 5.91
N ALA A 26 -13.11 7.70 5.74
CA ALA A 26 -14.51 7.83 5.39
C ALA A 26 -15.30 8.67 6.42
N LYS A 27 -14.97 8.54 7.72
CA LYS A 27 -15.58 9.30 8.81
C LYS A 27 -15.04 10.72 8.94
N ALA A 28 -13.72 10.91 8.89
CA ALA A 28 -13.08 12.18 9.21
C ALA A 28 -12.96 13.12 8.00
N HIS A 29 -12.74 12.59 6.79
CA HIS A 29 -12.34 13.39 5.63
C HIS A 29 -13.39 13.47 4.51
N GLY A 30 -14.55 12.81 4.63
CA GLY A 30 -15.60 12.84 3.61
C GLY A 30 -15.19 12.25 2.24
N GLY A 31 -13.94 11.83 2.11
CA GLY A 31 -13.34 11.26 0.92
C GLY A 31 -13.80 9.84 0.64
N VAL A 32 -13.38 9.34 -0.52
CA VAL A 32 -13.71 8.00 -1.01
C VAL A 32 -12.46 7.14 -1.05
N SER A 33 -12.64 5.83 -0.89
CA SER A 33 -11.57 4.85 -0.98
C SER A 33 -11.71 3.99 -2.23
N VAL A 34 -10.59 3.60 -2.82
CA VAL A 34 -10.55 2.62 -3.91
C VAL A 34 -9.58 1.52 -3.52
N PHE A 35 -10.01 0.27 -3.58
CA PHE A 35 -9.18 -0.89 -3.30
C PHE A 35 -8.89 -1.65 -4.60
N GLY A 36 -7.62 -1.77 -4.96
CA GLY A 36 -7.11 -2.58 -6.06
C GLY A 36 -6.47 -3.86 -5.53
N GLY A 37 -7.20 -4.97 -5.58
CA GLY A 37 -6.71 -6.31 -5.28
C GLY A 37 -5.98 -6.92 -6.47
N VAL A 38 -4.68 -6.68 -6.57
CA VAL A 38 -3.80 -7.20 -7.63
C VAL A 38 -3.20 -8.55 -7.22
N GLY A 39 -3.65 -9.62 -7.86
CA GLY A 39 -3.13 -10.96 -7.62
C GLY A 39 -3.40 -11.45 -6.19
N GLU A 40 -4.55 -11.08 -5.63
CA GLU A 40 -4.99 -11.51 -4.31
C GLU A 40 -5.68 -12.88 -4.35
N ARG A 41 -5.65 -13.60 -3.22
CA ARG A 41 -6.43 -14.84 -3.11
C ARG A 41 -7.91 -14.53 -3.07
N THR A 42 -8.71 -15.30 -3.78
CA THR A 42 -10.19 -15.19 -3.77
C THR A 42 -10.76 -15.22 -2.35
N ARG A 43 -10.20 -16.08 -1.49
CA ARG A 43 -10.60 -16.16 -0.07
C ARG A 43 -10.33 -14.84 0.67
N GLU A 44 -9.13 -14.29 0.54
CA GLU A 44 -8.72 -13.04 1.23
C GLU A 44 -9.55 -11.84 0.72
N GLY A 45 -9.85 -11.79 -0.58
CA GLY A 45 -10.76 -10.80 -1.15
C GLY A 45 -12.20 -10.92 -0.63
N ASN A 46 -12.71 -12.15 -0.52
CA ASN A 46 -14.05 -12.39 0.06
C ASN A 46 -14.12 -12.02 1.54
N ASP A 47 -13.10 -12.41 2.33
CA ASP A 47 -13.03 -12.09 3.76
C ASP A 47 -13.00 -10.56 3.96
N LEU A 48 -12.19 -9.84 3.18
CA LEU A 48 -12.16 -8.37 3.19
C LEU A 48 -13.51 -7.76 2.81
N TYR A 49 -14.19 -8.27 1.78
CA TYR A 49 -15.52 -7.79 1.37
C TYR A 49 -16.55 -7.94 2.51
N ILE A 50 -16.56 -9.10 3.18
CA ILE A 50 -17.43 -9.37 4.32
C ILE A 50 -17.13 -8.40 5.48
N GLU A 51 -15.85 -8.16 5.80
CA GLU A 51 -15.46 -7.25 6.87
C GLU A 51 -15.83 -5.78 6.55
N ILE A 52 -15.65 -5.34 5.29
CA ILE A 52 -16.05 -4.00 4.83
C ILE A 52 -17.57 -3.81 4.91
N LYS A 53 -18.34 -4.86 4.58
CA LYS A 53 -19.79 -4.87 4.72
C LYS A 53 -20.21 -4.80 6.19
N GLN A 54 -19.61 -5.60 7.06
CA GLN A 54 -19.90 -5.62 8.50
C GLN A 54 -19.57 -4.28 9.17
N SER A 55 -18.51 -3.61 8.74
CA SER A 55 -18.13 -2.28 9.20
C SER A 55 -19.00 -1.15 8.63
N ARG A 56 -19.99 -1.45 7.79
CA ARG A 56 -20.91 -0.50 7.13
C ARG A 56 -20.21 0.54 6.24
N VAL A 57 -19.01 0.22 5.76
CA VAL A 57 -18.32 1.02 4.75
C VAL A 57 -18.96 0.79 3.36
N ILE A 58 -19.38 -0.46 3.10
CA ILE A 58 -20.32 -0.81 2.04
C ILE A 58 -21.70 -0.95 2.67
N VAL A 59 -22.68 -0.24 2.11
CA VAL A 59 -24.09 -0.29 2.54
C VAL A 59 -24.88 -0.93 1.41
N GLU A 60 -25.25 -2.21 1.58
CA GLU A 60 -25.95 -2.97 0.53
C GLU A 60 -27.35 -2.43 0.24
N ASP A 61 -28.06 -1.99 1.28
CA ASP A 61 -29.41 -1.44 1.15
C ASP A 61 -29.43 -0.10 0.40
N ASP A 62 -28.30 0.60 0.35
CA ASP A 62 -28.14 1.88 -0.33
C ASP A 62 -26.70 2.08 -0.78
N THR A 63 -26.42 1.64 -2.00
CA THR A 63 -25.07 1.72 -2.60
C THR A 63 -24.57 3.15 -2.75
N SER A 64 -25.46 4.16 -2.80
CA SER A 64 -25.08 5.57 -2.89
C SER A 64 -24.35 6.08 -1.64
N ARG A 65 -24.53 5.39 -0.51
CA ARG A 65 -23.87 5.69 0.76
C ARG A 65 -22.54 4.97 0.94
N SER A 66 -22.21 4.03 0.05
CA SER A 66 -20.94 3.29 0.12
C SER A 66 -19.77 4.23 -0.14
N LYS A 67 -18.70 4.06 0.65
CA LYS A 67 -17.51 4.94 0.61
C LYS A 67 -16.28 4.29 -0.01
N VAL A 68 -16.44 3.08 -0.55
CA VAL A 68 -15.35 2.31 -1.14
C VAL A 68 -15.75 1.68 -2.47
N ALA A 69 -14.86 1.72 -3.44
CA ALA A 69 -14.93 0.93 -4.66
C ALA A 69 -13.90 -0.20 -4.59
N LEU A 70 -14.31 -1.44 -4.90
CA LEU A 70 -13.44 -2.62 -4.90
C LEU A 70 -13.19 -3.08 -6.33
N VAL A 71 -11.92 -3.25 -6.69
CA VAL A 71 -11.46 -3.76 -7.99
C VAL A 71 -10.55 -4.95 -7.74
N TYR A 72 -10.98 -6.14 -8.15
CA TYR A 72 -10.23 -7.38 -7.93
C TYR A 72 -9.73 -7.94 -9.25
N GLY A 73 -8.49 -8.45 -9.21
CA GLY A 73 -7.87 -9.24 -10.27
C GLY A 73 -7.14 -10.38 -9.57
N GLN A 74 -7.81 -11.52 -9.46
CA GLN A 74 -7.41 -12.60 -8.55
C GLN A 74 -6.23 -13.42 -9.10
N ILE A 75 -5.59 -14.24 -8.26
CA ILE A 75 -4.44 -15.09 -8.68
C ILE A 75 -4.80 -16.05 -9.83
N ASN A 76 -6.04 -16.54 -9.88
CA ASN A 76 -6.53 -17.44 -10.92
C ASN A 76 -6.73 -16.73 -12.28
N GLU A 77 -6.61 -15.41 -12.36
CA GLU A 77 -6.70 -14.66 -13.60
C GLU A 77 -5.37 -14.68 -14.38
N PRO A 78 -5.43 -14.60 -15.73
CA PRO A 78 -4.25 -14.55 -16.56
C PRO A 78 -3.37 -13.34 -16.21
N PRO A 79 -2.04 -13.43 -16.41
CA PRO A 79 -1.11 -12.38 -16.02
C PRO A 79 -1.42 -11.03 -16.69
N GLY A 80 -1.98 -11.03 -17.90
CA GLY A 80 -2.44 -9.80 -18.55
C GLY A 80 -3.52 -9.04 -17.77
N ALA A 81 -4.47 -9.75 -17.15
CA ALA A 81 -5.50 -9.14 -16.32
C ALA A 81 -4.92 -8.61 -15.00
N ARG A 82 -4.09 -9.41 -14.33
CA ARG A 82 -3.37 -9.00 -13.10
C ARG A 82 -2.48 -7.77 -13.33
N MET A 83 -1.82 -7.67 -14.47
CA MET A 83 -0.98 -6.52 -14.83
C MET A 83 -1.80 -5.24 -15.12
N ARG A 84 -3.13 -5.32 -15.29
CA ARG A 84 -3.99 -4.17 -15.64
C ARG A 84 -4.98 -3.78 -14.55
N VAL A 85 -5.27 -4.67 -13.62
CA VAL A 85 -6.25 -4.39 -12.55
C VAL A 85 -5.84 -3.20 -11.67
N GLY A 86 -4.55 -3.06 -11.34
CA GLY A 86 -4.05 -1.89 -10.61
C GLY A 86 -4.32 -0.57 -11.34
N LEU A 87 -4.14 -0.54 -12.67
CA LEU A 87 -4.45 0.63 -13.50
C LEU A 87 -5.95 0.94 -13.54
N THR A 88 -6.80 -0.09 -13.46
CA THR A 88 -8.26 0.07 -13.40
C THR A 88 -8.66 0.75 -12.09
N ALA A 89 -8.14 0.28 -10.96
CA ALA A 89 -8.34 0.92 -9.66
C ALA A 89 -7.84 2.36 -9.65
N LEU A 90 -6.65 2.60 -10.22
CA LEU A 90 -6.08 3.94 -10.34
C LEU A 90 -6.95 4.88 -11.19
N THR A 91 -7.52 4.39 -12.29
CA THR A 91 -8.38 5.20 -13.17
C THR A 91 -9.66 5.64 -12.45
N ILE A 92 -10.25 4.77 -11.62
CA ILE A 92 -11.37 5.12 -10.76
C ILE A 92 -10.96 6.19 -9.73
N ALA A 93 -9.79 6.03 -9.11
CA ALA A 93 -9.26 7.00 -8.17
C ALA A 93 -8.99 8.37 -8.83
N GLU A 94 -8.45 8.39 -10.04
CA GLU A 94 -8.23 9.62 -10.81
C GLU A 94 -9.55 10.30 -11.18
N TYR A 95 -10.60 9.56 -11.49
CA TYR A 95 -11.92 10.15 -11.72
C TYR A 95 -12.40 10.93 -10.48
N PHE A 96 -12.29 10.32 -9.30
CA PHE A 96 -12.66 11.00 -8.05
C PHE A 96 -11.76 12.20 -7.72
N ARG A 97 -10.47 12.13 -8.05
CA ARG A 97 -9.52 13.24 -7.88
C ARG A 97 -9.83 14.40 -8.84
N ASP A 98 -9.94 14.12 -10.13
CA ASP A 98 -9.91 15.14 -11.18
C ASP A 98 -11.30 15.71 -11.49
N TYR A 99 -12.35 14.88 -11.47
CA TYR A 99 -13.72 15.31 -11.75
C TYR A 99 -14.50 15.64 -10.49
N ASN A 100 -14.47 14.76 -9.48
CA ASN A 100 -15.19 14.99 -8.23
C ASN A 100 -14.44 15.93 -7.27
N LYS A 101 -13.16 16.22 -7.54
CA LYS A 101 -12.32 17.13 -6.75
C LYS A 101 -12.20 16.72 -5.28
N GLN A 102 -12.03 15.43 -5.05
CA GLN A 102 -12.01 14.83 -3.72
C GLN A 102 -10.63 14.27 -3.39
N ASP A 103 -10.35 14.19 -2.09
CA ASP A 103 -9.25 13.38 -1.58
C ASP A 103 -9.65 11.90 -1.61
N VAL A 104 -8.83 11.12 -2.30
CA VAL A 104 -9.04 9.70 -2.53
C VAL A 104 -7.97 8.93 -1.82
N LEU A 105 -8.36 7.85 -1.14
CA LEU A 105 -7.40 6.89 -0.62
C LEU A 105 -7.40 5.62 -1.48
N LEU A 106 -6.24 5.34 -2.08
CA LEU A 106 -6.03 4.20 -2.98
C LEU A 106 -5.26 3.10 -2.26
N PHE A 107 -5.85 1.92 -2.12
CA PHE A 107 -5.17 0.73 -1.64
C PHE A 107 -4.75 -0.14 -2.82
N ILE A 108 -3.50 -0.59 -2.82
CA ILE A 108 -3.00 -1.58 -3.78
C ILE A 108 -2.43 -2.76 -3.00
N ASP A 109 -3.15 -3.87 -2.98
CA ASP A 109 -2.65 -5.16 -2.44
C ASP A 109 -2.64 -6.17 -3.59
N ASN A 110 -1.52 -6.55 -4.19
CA ASN A 110 -0.14 -6.20 -3.85
C ASN A 110 0.61 -5.60 -5.04
N ILE A 111 1.38 -4.53 -4.82
CA ILE A 111 2.15 -3.91 -5.92
C ILE A 111 3.23 -4.85 -6.48
N PHE A 112 3.74 -5.78 -5.67
CA PHE A 112 4.67 -6.80 -6.15
C PHE A 112 4.01 -7.76 -7.15
N ARG A 113 2.72 -8.06 -6.98
CA ARG A 113 1.97 -8.93 -7.91
C ARG A 113 1.74 -8.25 -9.26
N PHE A 114 1.66 -6.93 -9.31
CA PHE A 114 1.68 -6.17 -10.55
C PHE A 114 3.01 -6.38 -11.31
N VAL A 115 4.13 -6.30 -10.61
CA VAL A 115 5.47 -6.54 -11.17
C VAL A 115 5.62 -7.98 -11.67
N GLN A 116 5.23 -8.95 -10.84
CA GLN A 116 5.29 -10.37 -11.19
C GLN A 116 4.47 -10.68 -12.45
N ALA A 117 3.25 -10.15 -12.53
CA ALA A 117 2.41 -10.30 -13.71
C ALA A 117 3.06 -9.66 -14.96
N GLY A 118 3.74 -8.53 -14.80
CA GLY A 118 4.53 -7.90 -15.87
C GLY A 118 5.68 -8.76 -16.36
N SER A 119 6.40 -9.43 -15.46
CA SER A 119 7.46 -10.39 -15.81
C SER A 119 6.90 -11.59 -16.59
N GLU A 120 5.78 -12.15 -16.15
CA GLU A 120 5.09 -13.25 -16.86
C GLU A 120 4.65 -12.83 -18.28
N VAL A 121 4.04 -11.64 -18.42
CA VAL A 121 3.65 -11.10 -19.74
C VAL A 121 4.88 -10.85 -20.62
N SER A 122 5.95 -10.30 -20.06
CA SER A 122 7.18 -10.02 -20.81
C SER A 122 7.82 -11.30 -21.37
N ALA A 123 7.81 -12.39 -20.58
CA ALA A 123 8.28 -13.69 -21.04
C ALA A 123 7.42 -14.25 -22.18
N LEU A 124 6.08 -14.13 -22.09
CA LEU A 124 5.15 -14.55 -23.15
C LEU A 124 5.33 -13.74 -24.44
N LEU A 125 5.76 -12.48 -24.35
CA LEU A 125 6.08 -11.63 -25.49
C LEU A 125 7.46 -11.90 -26.10
N GLY A 126 8.23 -12.86 -25.56
CA GLY A 126 9.56 -13.21 -26.06
C GLY A 126 10.63 -12.16 -25.80
N ARG A 127 10.43 -11.26 -24.83
CA ARG A 127 11.44 -10.27 -24.44
C ARG A 127 12.54 -10.95 -23.63
N MET A 128 13.80 -10.56 -23.86
CA MET A 128 14.90 -11.03 -23.03
C MET A 128 14.73 -10.54 -21.58
N PRO A 129 14.87 -11.44 -20.58
CA PRO A 129 14.78 -11.06 -19.18
C PRO A 129 15.97 -10.18 -18.77
N SER A 130 15.73 -9.30 -17.81
CA SER A 130 16.75 -8.47 -17.17
C SER A 130 17.26 -9.14 -15.88
N ALA A 131 17.84 -8.34 -14.98
CA ALA A 131 18.33 -8.78 -13.67
C ALA A 131 17.26 -9.60 -12.93
N VAL A 132 17.67 -10.74 -12.36
CA VAL A 132 16.83 -11.62 -11.52
C VAL A 132 15.58 -12.15 -12.24
N GLY A 133 15.50 -12.03 -13.58
CA GLY A 133 14.38 -12.56 -14.38
C GLY A 133 13.22 -11.58 -14.59
N TYR A 134 13.33 -10.33 -14.14
CA TYR A 134 12.30 -9.30 -14.37
C TYR A 134 12.26 -8.81 -15.83
N GLN A 135 11.16 -8.17 -16.20
CA GLN A 135 11.02 -7.53 -17.50
C GLN A 135 12.02 -6.35 -17.66
N PRO A 136 12.57 -6.12 -18.87
CA PRO A 136 13.47 -4.99 -19.12
C PRO A 136 12.77 -3.63 -18.97
N THR A 137 11.44 -3.61 -19.00
CA THR A 137 10.58 -2.42 -18.85
C THR A 137 10.15 -2.14 -17.42
N LEU A 138 10.71 -2.84 -16.41
CA LEU A 138 10.28 -2.80 -15.01
C LEU A 138 10.18 -1.36 -14.47
N ALA A 139 11.26 -0.60 -14.59
CA ALA A 139 11.33 0.76 -14.08
C ALA A 139 10.31 1.70 -14.75
N THR A 140 10.18 1.60 -16.08
CA THR A 140 9.23 2.43 -16.84
C THR A 140 7.79 2.08 -16.50
N GLU A 141 7.46 0.80 -16.34
CA GLU A 141 6.11 0.34 -16.00
C GLU A 141 5.71 0.76 -14.59
N ILE A 142 6.59 0.55 -13.59
CA ILE A 142 6.36 1.03 -12.22
C ILE A 142 6.25 2.55 -12.22
N GLY A 143 7.17 3.27 -12.85
CA GLY A 143 7.14 4.73 -12.90
C GLY A 143 5.85 5.27 -13.52
N SER A 144 5.41 4.70 -14.64
CA SER A 144 4.15 5.11 -15.30
C SER A 144 2.92 4.92 -14.41
N PHE A 145 2.93 3.90 -13.54
CA PHE A 145 1.87 3.65 -12.57
C PHE A 145 1.98 4.58 -11.37
N GLN A 146 3.15 4.70 -10.77
CA GLN A 146 3.39 5.44 -9.53
C GLN A 146 3.25 6.94 -9.74
N GLU A 147 3.69 7.51 -10.85
CA GLU A 147 3.66 8.97 -11.08
C GLU A 147 2.25 9.52 -11.26
N ARG A 148 1.28 8.68 -11.63
CA ARG A 148 -0.14 9.03 -11.68
C ARG A 148 -0.76 9.16 -10.28
N ILE A 149 -0.19 8.48 -9.29
CA ILE A 149 -0.59 8.59 -7.88
C ILE A 149 0.07 9.85 -7.31
N THR A 150 -0.63 10.97 -7.40
CA THR A 150 -0.11 12.24 -6.91
C THR A 150 -1.24 13.18 -6.50
N SER A 151 -0.85 14.27 -5.85
CA SER A 151 -1.74 15.39 -5.52
C SER A 151 -1.73 16.40 -6.67
N THR A 152 -2.90 16.81 -7.12
CA THR A 152 -3.09 17.85 -8.14
C THR A 152 -3.69 19.10 -7.50
N ARG A 153 -4.05 20.10 -8.32
CA ARG A 153 -4.78 21.29 -7.83
C ARG A 153 -6.26 21.00 -7.53
N ASP A 154 -6.81 19.95 -8.14
CA ASP A 154 -8.22 19.61 -8.05
C ASP A 154 -8.51 18.60 -6.93
N GLY A 155 -7.53 17.80 -6.51
CA GLY A 155 -7.68 16.86 -5.40
C GLY A 155 -6.39 16.09 -5.14
N SER A 156 -6.43 15.08 -4.27
CA SER A 156 -5.26 14.24 -4.02
C SER A 156 -5.57 12.75 -3.99
N ILE A 157 -4.63 11.95 -4.48
CA ILE A 157 -4.64 10.50 -4.25
C ILE A 157 -3.55 10.20 -3.23
N THR A 158 -3.94 9.70 -2.07
CA THR A 158 -3.02 9.11 -1.09
C THR A 158 -3.04 7.61 -1.28
N SER A 159 -1.89 6.97 -1.52
CA SER A 159 -1.85 5.53 -1.73
C SER A 159 -1.24 4.77 -0.57
N ILE A 160 -1.80 3.60 -0.28
CA ILE A 160 -1.28 2.63 0.66
C ILE A 160 -1.10 1.32 -0.09
N GLN A 161 0.16 0.94 -0.27
CA GLN A 161 0.54 -0.15 -1.15
C GLN A 161 1.18 -1.23 -0.30
N ALA A 162 0.59 -2.42 -0.29
CA ALA A 162 1.24 -3.56 0.32
C ALA A 162 2.42 -3.96 -0.57
N VAL A 163 3.61 -4.03 0.02
CA VAL A 163 4.83 -4.41 -0.68
C VAL A 163 5.32 -5.73 -0.11
N TYR A 164 5.35 -6.76 -0.96
CA TYR A 164 5.98 -8.03 -0.65
C TYR A 164 7.47 -7.98 -1.02
N VAL A 165 8.35 -8.32 -0.08
CA VAL A 165 9.79 -8.42 -0.30
C VAL A 165 10.14 -9.91 -0.49
N PRO A 166 10.55 -10.34 -1.69
CA PRO A 166 10.94 -11.72 -1.93
C PRO A 166 12.14 -12.12 -1.09
N ALA A 167 12.04 -13.26 -0.38
CA ALA A 167 13.13 -13.81 0.43
C ALA A 167 13.74 -12.81 1.44
N ASP A 168 12.98 -11.80 1.87
CA ASP A 168 13.44 -10.69 2.71
C ASP A 168 14.64 -9.91 2.14
N ASP A 169 14.86 -9.99 0.81
CA ASP A 169 15.92 -9.27 0.10
C ASP A 169 15.45 -7.91 -0.43
N LEU A 170 15.84 -6.84 0.28
CA LEU A 170 15.56 -5.46 -0.11
C LEU A 170 16.33 -4.99 -1.35
N THR A 171 17.35 -5.75 -1.78
CA THR A 171 18.17 -5.44 -2.96
C THR A 171 17.59 -5.99 -4.26
N ASP A 172 16.52 -6.80 -4.17
CA ASP A 172 15.79 -7.26 -5.35
C ASP A 172 15.29 -6.05 -6.18
N PRO A 173 15.41 -6.10 -7.52
CA PRO A 173 15.02 -4.97 -8.38
C PRO A 173 13.57 -4.50 -8.20
N ALA A 174 12.62 -5.38 -7.88
CA ALA A 174 11.21 -5.02 -7.74
C ALA A 174 10.93 -4.13 -6.50
N PRO A 175 11.29 -4.53 -5.26
CA PRO A 175 11.17 -3.65 -4.11
C PRO A 175 12.08 -2.43 -4.25
N ALA A 176 13.32 -2.56 -4.73
CA ALA A 176 14.24 -1.43 -4.91
C ALA A 176 13.66 -0.33 -5.81
N THR A 177 13.06 -0.70 -6.94
CA THR A 177 12.42 0.26 -7.84
C THR A 177 11.15 0.85 -7.23
N THR A 178 10.36 0.04 -6.51
CA THR A 178 9.13 0.51 -5.85
C THR A 178 9.46 1.52 -4.75
N PHE A 179 10.50 1.26 -3.94
CA PHE A 179 10.94 2.11 -2.84
C PHE A 179 11.29 3.53 -3.28
N ALA A 180 11.87 3.68 -4.46
CA ALA A 180 12.22 5.00 -5.00
C ALA A 180 11.00 5.93 -5.18
N HIS A 181 9.79 5.38 -5.25
CA HIS A 181 8.55 6.16 -5.37
C HIS A 181 7.79 6.31 -4.05
N LEU A 182 8.20 5.70 -2.94
CA LEU A 182 7.46 5.76 -1.68
C LEU A 182 7.91 6.96 -0.82
N ASP A 183 6.95 7.73 -0.30
CA ASP A 183 7.21 8.84 0.63
C ASP A 183 7.33 8.37 2.09
N ALA A 184 6.70 7.24 2.41
CA ALA A 184 6.75 6.65 3.73
C ALA A 184 6.72 5.12 3.66
N THR A 185 7.37 4.49 4.63
CA THR A 185 7.37 3.04 4.82
C THR A 185 6.85 2.73 6.22
N THR A 186 5.82 1.89 6.29
CA THR A 186 5.27 1.36 7.53
C THR A 186 5.55 -0.13 7.58
N VAL A 187 6.40 -0.54 8.50
CA VAL A 187 6.82 -1.94 8.65
C VAL A 187 6.01 -2.59 9.77
N LEU A 188 5.34 -3.70 9.49
CA LEU A 188 4.61 -4.50 10.47
C LEU A 188 5.45 -5.70 10.90
N SER A 189 5.81 -5.73 12.18
CA SER A 189 6.70 -6.72 12.77
C SER A 189 5.93 -7.89 13.37
N ARG A 190 6.33 -9.12 13.00
CA ARG A 190 5.80 -10.34 13.62
C ARG A 190 6.15 -10.42 15.11
N ASN A 191 7.31 -9.89 15.51
CA ASN A 191 7.77 -9.90 16.89
C ASN A 191 6.93 -8.98 17.80
N LEU A 192 6.38 -7.91 17.25
CA LEU A 192 5.44 -7.04 17.97
C LEU A 192 4.06 -7.68 18.06
N ALA A 193 3.59 -8.28 16.96
CA ALA A 193 2.33 -9.01 16.92
C ALA A 193 2.30 -10.19 17.91
N SER A 194 3.39 -10.96 18.02
CA SER A 194 3.47 -12.08 18.97
C SER A 194 3.46 -11.66 20.45
N LYS A 195 3.82 -10.40 20.73
CA LYS A 195 3.70 -9.78 22.06
C LYS A 195 2.30 -9.21 22.33
N GLY A 196 1.36 -9.33 21.37
CA GLY A 196 0.01 -8.79 21.48
C GLY A 196 -0.09 -7.28 21.24
N ILE A 197 0.94 -6.66 20.66
CA ILE A 197 0.94 -5.22 20.38
C ILE A 197 0.31 -4.99 19.00
N TYR A 198 -0.86 -4.34 18.99
CA TYR A 198 -1.59 -3.98 17.76
C TYR A 198 -1.94 -2.48 17.74
N PRO A 199 -1.74 -1.78 16.60
CA PRO A 199 -1.16 -2.28 15.35
C PRO A 199 0.33 -2.61 15.49
N ALA A 200 0.79 -3.68 14.83
CA ALA A 200 2.14 -4.23 15.00
C ALA A 200 3.23 -3.43 14.24
N VAL A 201 3.14 -2.10 14.24
CA VAL A 201 4.06 -1.20 13.52
C VAL A 201 5.40 -1.13 14.23
N ASP A 202 6.48 -1.44 13.52
CA ASP A 202 7.84 -1.30 14.00
C ASP A 202 8.24 0.19 14.01
N PRO A 203 8.47 0.80 15.18
CA PRO A 203 8.76 2.22 15.30
C PRO A 203 10.17 2.60 14.83
N LEU A 204 11.08 1.64 14.72
CA LEU A 204 12.47 1.87 14.30
C LEU A 204 12.62 1.70 12.79
N ASP A 205 12.04 0.63 12.25
CA ASP A 205 12.15 0.30 10.82
C ASP A 205 11.18 1.11 9.94
N SER A 206 10.13 1.71 10.54
CA SER A 206 9.22 2.60 9.81
C SER A 206 9.79 4.02 9.65
N THR A 207 9.68 4.57 8.44
CA THR A 207 10.26 5.86 8.07
C THR A 207 9.28 6.71 7.24
N SER A 208 9.51 8.03 7.23
CA SER A 208 8.75 8.95 6.39
C SER A 208 9.60 10.16 6.03
N THR A 209 9.53 10.60 4.78
CA THR A 209 10.14 11.84 4.31
C THR A 209 9.52 13.07 4.96
N MET A 210 8.29 12.96 5.46
CA MET A 210 7.57 14.05 6.14
C MET A 210 8.08 14.31 7.56
N LEU A 211 8.85 13.40 8.16
CA LEU A 211 9.37 13.57 9.52
C LEU A 211 10.58 14.50 9.53
N GLN A 212 10.34 15.79 9.25
CA GLN A 212 11.33 16.85 9.20
C GLN A 212 10.85 18.05 10.04
N PRO A 213 11.74 18.74 10.78
CA PRO A 213 11.34 19.83 11.67
C PRO A 213 10.55 20.95 10.99
N TRP A 214 10.86 21.27 9.73
CA TRP A 214 10.18 22.32 8.97
C TRP A 214 8.83 21.89 8.38
N ILE A 215 8.52 20.59 8.36
CA ILE A 215 7.21 20.06 7.91
C ILE A 215 6.29 19.85 9.11
N VAL A 216 6.75 19.11 10.13
CA VAL A 216 5.91 18.73 11.28
C VAL A 216 6.03 19.67 12.49
N GLY A 217 6.97 20.61 12.45
CA GLY A 217 7.34 21.46 13.58
C GLY A 217 8.37 20.81 14.50
N GLU A 218 9.18 21.65 15.14
CA GLU A 218 10.29 21.23 16.00
C GLU A 218 9.84 20.34 17.16
N LYS A 219 8.76 20.74 17.86
CA LYS A 219 8.21 19.97 18.99
C LYS A 219 7.81 18.55 18.62
N HIS A 220 7.17 18.36 17.45
CA HIS A 220 6.76 17.03 16.99
C HIS A 220 7.99 16.21 16.61
N TYR A 221 8.91 16.80 15.83
CA TYR A 221 10.14 16.14 15.41
C TYR A 221 10.97 15.68 16.61
N GLU A 222 11.25 16.56 17.57
CA GLU A 222 12.02 16.20 18.78
C GLU A 222 11.35 15.10 19.59
N CYS A 223 10.02 15.15 19.73
CA CYS A 223 9.30 14.13 20.46
C CYS A 223 9.44 12.76 19.79
N ALA A 224 9.29 12.71 18.47
CA ALA A 224 9.45 11.48 17.69
C ALA A 224 10.89 10.94 17.78
N GLN A 225 11.90 11.80 17.70
CA GLN A 225 13.31 11.41 17.82
C GLN A 225 13.63 10.86 19.22
N ARG A 226 13.15 11.48 20.29
CA ARG A 226 13.34 10.97 21.66
C ARG A 226 12.73 9.58 21.85
N VAL A 227 11.53 9.34 21.29
CA VAL A 227 10.88 8.02 21.33
C VAL A 227 11.73 6.99 20.59
N LYS A 228 12.20 7.30 19.38
CA LYS A 228 13.07 6.40 18.60
C LYS A 228 14.38 6.09 19.33
N GLN A 229 15.06 7.10 19.89
CA GLN A 229 16.29 6.90 20.66
C GLN A 229 16.09 6.01 21.89
N THR A 230 14.99 6.22 22.61
CA THR A 230 14.66 5.41 23.79
C THR A 230 14.42 3.94 23.42
N LEU A 231 13.67 3.70 22.34
CA LEU A 231 13.37 2.35 21.86
C LEU A 231 14.61 1.66 21.26
N GLN A 232 15.46 2.40 20.57
CA GLN A 232 16.74 1.90 20.07
C GLN A 232 17.62 1.45 21.24
N ARG A 233 17.73 2.28 22.28
CA ARG A 233 18.49 1.93 23.48
C ARG A 233 17.91 0.72 24.20
N TYR A 234 16.59 0.62 24.28
CA TYR A 234 15.93 -0.55 24.85
C TYR A 234 16.27 -1.83 24.07
N LYS A 235 16.30 -1.78 22.73
CA LYS A 235 16.66 -2.92 21.87
C LYS A 235 18.12 -3.35 22.09
N GLU A 236 19.06 -2.41 22.17
CA GLU A 236 20.47 -2.69 22.50
C GLU A 236 20.65 -3.37 23.86
N LEU A 237 19.82 -3.01 24.84
CA LEU A 237 19.87 -3.58 26.19
C LEU A 237 19.23 -4.97 26.29
N GLN A 238 18.43 -5.41 25.30
CA GLN A 238 17.87 -6.76 25.28
C GLN A 238 18.91 -7.83 24.93
N ASP A 239 20.01 -7.43 24.27
CA ASP A 239 21.09 -8.34 23.86
C ASP A 239 22.14 -8.57 24.98
N ILE A 240 21.99 -7.87 26.12
CA ILE A 240 22.83 -8.01 27.32
C ILE A 240 22.14 -8.91 28.34
#